data_AF-A0AAW9II15-F1
#
_entry.id   AF-A0AAW9II15-F1
#
_cell.length_a   1.000
_cell.length_b   1.000
_cell.length_c   1.000
_cell.angle_alpha   90.00
_cell.angle_beta   90.00
_cell.angle_gamma   90.00
#
_symmetry.space_group_name_H-M   'P 1'
#
loop_
_entity.id
_entity.type
_entity.pdbx_description
1 polymer ?
#
loop_
_entity_poly.entity_id
_entity_poly.type
_entity_poly.pdbx_seq_one_letter_code
_entity_poly.pdbx_strand_id
1 'polypeptide(L)'
;DNLINLSQELARQLFIIMKANVNIPSCDLIVISLITDQGPMIGILKMDYVKNFTHQVEFIENKIGIGIVPQSAGLPASSQRIQKAAFIKPIRENQAYNLMVIDKQKKSKEEEAYGANYFISNFLGCSIVNNERDMTKTFLKATENWTRSNIVEDADKAERIRTTVKAKLKEEDTINIDEISHELFK
;
A
#
# COMPACT_ATOMS: atom_id res chain seq x y z
N ASP A 1 -13.74 15.84 21.75
CA ASP A 1 -15.05 15.17 21.64
C ASP A 1 -15.34 14.53 20.28
N ASN A 2 -14.88 15.08 19.15
CA ASN A 2 -15.27 14.55 17.83
C ASN A 2 -14.50 13.29 17.34
N LEU A 3 -13.35 12.93 17.95
CA LEU A 3 -12.59 11.74 17.52
C LEU A 3 -13.30 10.43 17.86
N ILE A 4 -13.96 10.36 19.02
CA ILE A 4 -14.65 9.13 19.47
C ILE A 4 -15.79 8.79 18.50
N ASN A 5 -16.66 9.76 18.22
CA ASN A 5 -17.75 9.59 17.26
C ASN A 5 -17.24 9.23 15.86
N LEU A 6 -16.19 9.90 15.39
CA LEU A 6 -15.54 9.56 14.12
C LEU A 6 -15.03 8.10 14.12
N SER A 7 -14.37 7.68 15.19
CA SER A 7 -13.83 6.31 15.30
C SER A 7 -14.93 5.25 15.30
N GLN A 8 -16.07 5.52 15.95
CA GLN A 8 -17.23 4.63 15.94
C GLN A 8 -17.85 4.50 14.55
N GLU A 9 -17.98 5.60 13.81
CA GLU A 9 -18.52 5.58 12.45
C GLU A 9 -17.59 4.84 11.48
N LEU A 10 -16.27 5.10 11.54
CA LEU A 10 -15.27 4.37 10.76
C LEU A 10 -15.30 2.86 11.07
N ALA A 11 -15.41 2.49 12.35
CA ALA A 11 -15.53 1.08 12.75
C ALA A 11 -16.80 0.44 12.20
N ARG A 12 -17.94 1.13 12.26
CA ARG A 12 -19.22 0.66 11.73
C ARG A 12 -19.16 0.44 10.21
N GLN A 13 -18.60 1.39 9.46
CA GLN A 13 -18.45 1.28 8.00
C GLN A 13 -17.55 0.11 7.63
N LEU A 14 -16.39 -0.01 8.28
CA LEU A 14 -15.48 -1.13 8.05
C LEU A 14 -16.15 -2.48 8.37
N PHE A 15 -16.90 -2.56 9.47
CA PHE A 15 -17.62 -3.77 9.86
C PHE A 15 -18.67 -4.18 8.81
N ILE A 16 -19.43 -3.25 8.24
CA ILE A 16 -20.41 -3.54 7.18
C ILE A 16 -19.70 -4.10 5.94
N ILE A 17 -18.58 -3.51 5.54
CA ILE A 17 -17.78 -3.97 4.39
C ILE A 17 -17.24 -5.38 4.65
N MET A 18 -16.70 -5.64 5.84
CA MET A 18 -16.21 -6.95 6.25
C MET A 18 -17.32 -8.01 6.32
N LYS A 19 -18.52 -7.63 6.77
CA LYS A 19 -19.68 -8.52 6.79
C LYS A 19 -20.14 -8.90 5.37
N ALA A 20 -20.02 -7.98 4.41
CA ALA A 20 -20.36 -8.23 3.02
C ALA A 20 -19.32 -9.10 2.29
N ASN A 21 -18.07 -9.14 2.77
CA ASN A 21 -17.01 -9.95 2.18
C ASN A 21 -16.20 -10.71 3.25
N VAL A 22 -16.54 -11.99 3.43
CA VAL A 22 -15.91 -12.90 4.39
C VAL A 22 -14.41 -13.15 4.15
N ASN A 23 -13.88 -12.79 2.98
CA ASN A 23 -12.45 -12.92 2.70
C ASN A 23 -11.62 -11.80 3.34
N ILE A 24 -12.26 -10.73 3.84
CA ILE A 24 -11.55 -9.67 4.55
C ILE A 24 -11.22 -10.17 5.97
N PRO A 25 -9.93 -10.22 6.35
CA PRO A 25 -9.54 -10.75 7.65
C PRO A 25 -10.03 -9.86 8.80
N SER A 26 -10.42 -10.51 9.89
CA SER A 26 -10.67 -9.87 11.18
C SER A 26 -9.46 -9.07 11.66
N CYS A 27 -9.72 -7.96 12.33
CA CYS A 27 -8.70 -7.00 12.72
C CYS A 27 -9.14 -6.17 13.92
N ASP A 28 -8.17 -5.56 14.58
CA ASP A 28 -8.41 -4.37 15.37
C ASP A 28 -8.26 -3.12 14.50
N LEU A 29 -9.17 -2.16 14.69
CA LEU A 29 -9.12 -0.85 14.04
C LEU A 29 -8.62 0.18 15.04
N ILE A 30 -7.54 0.86 14.69
CA ILE A 30 -6.99 1.96 15.50
C ILE A 30 -7.23 3.27 14.75
N VAL A 31 -7.90 4.22 15.41
CA VAL A 31 -8.13 5.58 14.90
C VAL A 31 -7.42 6.56 15.83
N ILE A 32 -6.55 7.39 15.27
CA ILE A 32 -5.62 8.24 16.03
C ILE A 32 -5.72 9.67 15.50
N SER A 33 -5.78 10.64 16.42
CA SER A 33 -5.48 12.03 16.08
C SER A 33 -4.02 12.30 16.41
N LEU A 34 -3.23 12.70 15.42
CA LEU A 34 -1.79 12.91 15.56
C LEU A 34 -1.38 14.27 15.00
N ILE A 35 -0.27 14.81 15.50
CA ILE A 35 0.33 16.05 15.00
C ILE A 35 1.72 15.68 14.50
N THR A 36 2.01 15.99 13.24
CA THR A 36 3.34 15.83 12.64
C THR A 36 3.93 17.20 12.33
N ASP A 37 5.17 17.19 11.82
CA ASP A 37 5.82 18.33 11.17
C ASP A 37 5.00 18.92 10.01
N GLN A 38 4.16 18.10 9.36
CA GLN A 38 3.26 18.50 8.27
C GLN A 38 1.89 19.00 8.78
N GLY A 39 1.67 19.02 10.10
CA GLY A 39 0.45 19.48 10.76
C GLY A 39 -0.40 18.36 11.36
N PRO A 40 -1.62 18.69 11.85
CA PRO A 40 -2.52 17.70 12.42
C PRO A 40 -3.04 16.75 11.34
N MET A 41 -3.25 15.48 11.69
CA MET A 41 -3.79 14.45 10.81
C MET A 41 -4.63 13.44 11.61
N ILE A 42 -5.53 12.75 10.91
CA ILE A 42 -6.20 11.55 11.42
C ILE A 42 -5.56 10.31 10.80
N GLY A 43 -5.04 9.41 11.64
CA GLY A 43 -4.54 8.10 11.24
C GLY A 43 -5.59 7.01 11.42
N ILE A 44 -5.68 6.10 10.47
CA ILE A 44 -6.50 4.89 10.51
C ILE A 44 -5.58 3.70 10.25
N LEU A 45 -5.50 2.76 11.18
CA LEU A 45 -4.68 1.56 11.06
C LEU A 45 -5.56 0.32 11.18
N LYS A 46 -5.57 -0.51 10.14
CA LYS A 46 -6.24 -1.82 10.17
C LYS A 46 -5.21 -2.89 10.52
N MET A 47 -5.32 -3.44 11.73
CA MET A 47 -4.37 -4.39 12.30
C MET A 47 -4.95 -5.81 12.20
N ASP A 48 -4.69 -6.46 11.06
CA ASP A 48 -5.16 -7.82 10.80
C ASP A 48 -4.57 -8.81 11.82
N TYR A 49 -5.40 -9.70 12.35
CA TYR A 49 -4.92 -10.72 13.27
C TYR A 49 -3.95 -11.67 12.57
N VAL A 50 -2.88 -12.00 13.28
CA VAL A 50 -1.87 -12.98 12.88
C VAL A 50 -1.97 -14.21 13.77
N LYS A 51 -1.89 -15.38 13.15
CA LYS A 51 -1.75 -16.64 13.87
C LYS A 51 -0.33 -16.74 14.42
N ASN A 52 -0.21 -16.59 15.73
CA ASN A 52 1.02 -16.80 16.46
C ASN A 52 0.95 -18.15 17.18
N PHE A 53 2.09 -18.69 17.60
CA PHE A 53 2.15 -19.87 18.44
C PHE A 53 2.82 -19.49 19.74
N THR A 54 2.22 -19.88 20.86
CA THR A 54 2.80 -19.68 22.20
C THR A 54 3.08 -21.03 22.85
N HIS A 55 4.07 -21.06 23.73
CA HIS A 55 4.31 -22.21 24.58
C HIS A 55 3.29 -22.19 25.73
N GLN A 56 2.61 -23.31 25.92
CA GLN A 56 1.80 -23.55 27.10
C GLN A 56 2.54 -24.52 28.01
N VAL A 57 2.75 -24.14 29.26
CA VAL A 57 3.35 -25.01 30.27
C VAL A 57 2.21 -25.64 31.06
N GLU A 58 2.12 -26.96 31.03
CA GLU A 58 1.17 -27.74 31.81
C GLU A 58 1.93 -28.65 32.78
N PHE A 59 1.43 -28.78 34.01
CA PHE A 59 1.95 -29.74 34.97
C PHE A 59 1.07 -30.97 34.95
N ILE A 60 1.57 -32.05 34.36
CA ILE A 60 0.89 -33.36 34.31
C ILE A 60 1.73 -34.34 35.12
N GLU A 61 1.14 -34.94 36.16
CA GLU A 61 1.77 -35.97 36.99
C GLU A 61 3.16 -35.57 37.56
N ASN A 62 3.28 -34.35 38.13
CA ASN A 62 4.55 -33.80 38.65
C ASN A 62 5.67 -33.64 37.62
N LYS A 63 5.35 -33.67 36.31
CA LYS A 63 6.29 -33.38 35.22
C LYS A 63 5.84 -32.14 34.47
N ILE A 64 6.83 -31.40 33.95
CA ILE A 64 6.59 -30.21 33.12
C ILE A 64 6.33 -30.69 31.69
N GLY A 65 5.11 -30.53 31.21
CA GLY A 65 4.75 -30.66 29.80
C GLY A 65 4.80 -29.29 29.11
N ILE A 66 5.50 -29.19 27.98
CA ILE A 66 5.54 -27.98 27.15
C ILE A 66 4.78 -28.27 25.86
N GLY A 67 3.59 -27.67 25.72
CA GLY A 67 2.79 -27.70 24.50
C GLY A 67 3.02 -26.46 23.64
N ILE A 68 2.69 -26.55 22.36
CA ILE A 68 2.61 -25.40 21.45
C ILE A 68 1.14 -25.19 21.10
N VAL A 69 0.62 -23.99 21.38
CA VAL A 69 -0.79 -23.65 21.16
C VAL A 69 -0.92 -22.48 20.20
N PRO A 70 -1.81 -22.58 19.19
CA PRO A 70 -2.09 -21.48 18.29
C PRO A 70 -2.86 -20.36 19.00
N GLN A 71 -2.36 -19.13 18.91
CA GLN A 71 -3.03 -17.90 19.31
C GLN A 71 -3.46 -17.14 18.06
N SER A 72 -4.75 -17.17 17.76
CA SER A 72 -5.32 -16.66 16.50
C SER A 72 -5.70 -15.18 16.52
N ALA A 73 -5.64 -14.52 17.68
CA ALA A 73 -5.99 -13.11 17.88
C ALA A 73 -4.76 -12.24 18.21
N GLY A 74 -3.55 -12.69 17.82
CA GLY A 74 -2.35 -11.88 17.99
C GLY A 74 -2.39 -10.69 17.03
N LEU A 75 -2.04 -9.50 17.52
CA LEU A 75 -1.77 -8.37 16.64
C LEU A 75 -0.39 -8.51 15.98
N PRO A 76 -0.18 -7.89 14.81
CA PRO A 76 1.13 -7.83 14.18
C PRO A 76 2.19 -7.34 15.16
N ALA A 77 3.29 -8.09 15.28
CA ALA A 77 4.43 -7.67 16.10
C ALA A 77 5.02 -6.35 15.58
N SER A 78 5.73 -5.60 16.43
CA SER A 78 6.36 -4.32 16.03
C SER A 78 7.31 -4.43 14.84
N SER A 79 7.88 -5.61 14.59
CA SER A 79 8.71 -5.91 13.42
C SER A 79 7.91 -6.11 12.13
N GLN A 80 6.62 -6.41 12.22
CA GLN A 80 5.75 -6.60 11.08
C GLN A 80 5.23 -5.25 10.58
N ARG A 81 5.43 -5.00 9.29
CA ARG A 81 4.92 -3.77 8.66
C ARG A 81 3.41 -3.80 8.62
N ILE A 82 2.79 -2.66 8.92
CA ILE A 82 1.35 -2.44 8.72
C ILE A 82 1.03 -2.65 7.23
N GLN A 83 -0.05 -3.41 6.98
CA GLN A 83 -0.49 -3.76 5.62
C GLN A 83 -1.49 -2.74 5.07
N LYS A 84 -2.37 -2.22 5.92
CA LYS A 84 -3.43 -1.27 5.55
C LYS A 84 -3.49 -0.11 6.53
N ALA A 85 -3.24 1.09 6.02
CA ALA A 85 -3.25 2.33 6.80
C ALA A 85 -3.65 3.52 5.95
N ALA A 86 -4.25 4.53 6.57
CA ALA A 86 -4.62 5.78 5.94
C ALA A 86 -4.30 6.95 6.86
N PHE A 87 -3.81 8.06 6.29
CA PHE A 87 -3.54 9.30 6.99
C PHE A 87 -4.23 10.45 6.28
N ILE A 88 -5.19 11.06 6.95
CA ILE A 88 -6.05 12.12 6.42
C ILE A 88 -5.55 13.45 6.98
N LYS A 89 -5.18 14.36 6.07
CA LYS A 89 -4.82 15.74 6.37
C LYS A 89 -6.08 16.62 6.37
N PRO A 90 -6.12 17.70 7.15
CA PRO A 90 -7.13 18.74 7.01
C PRO A 90 -7.12 19.29 5.60
N ILE A 91 -8.31 19.54 5.06
CA ILE A 91 -8.48 20.18 3.76
C ILE A 91 -8.02 21.63 3.89
N ARG A 92 -7.08 22.03 3.04
CA ARG A 92 -6.59 23.41 2.91
C ARG A 92 -6.60 23.84 1.45
N GLU A 93 -6.64 25.13 1.21
CA GLU A 93 -6.48 25.70 -0.13
C GLU A 93 -5.13 25.28 -0.74
N ASN A 94 -5.12 25.03 -2.06
CA ASN A 94 -3.95 24.59 -2.83
C ASN A 94 -3.35 23.23 -2.46
N GLN A 95 -4.10 22.32 -1.81
CA GLN A 95 -3.65 20.94 -1.61
C GLN A 95 -4.07 20.03 -2.77
N ALA A 96 -3.09 19.49 -3.51
CA ALA A 96 -3.32 18.50 -4.56
C ALA A 96 -3.88 17.17 -4.02
N TYR A 97 -3.56 16.82 -2.77
CA TYR A 97 -4.05 15.63 -2.10
C TYR A 97 -4.16 15.85 -0.58
N ASN A 98 -5.15 15.22 0.03
CA ASN A 98 -5.42 15.29 1.48
C ASN A 98 -5.32 13.92 2.17
N LEU A 99 -5.06 12.85 1.42
CA LEU A 99 -5.03 11.49 1.94
C LEU A 99 -3.77 10.76 1.50
N MET A 100 -3.14 10.06 2.42
CA MET A 100 -2.03 9.14 2.17
C MET A 100 -2.47 7.74 2.55
N VAL A 101 -2.35 6.77 1.64
CA VAL A 101 -2.85 5.41 1.85
C VAL A 101 -1.75 4.39 1.64
N ILE A 102 -1.72 3.38 2.51
CA ILE A 102 -0.99 2.13 2.33
C ILE A 102 -2.03 1.04 2.20
N ASP A 103 -2.06 0.34 1.06
CA ASP A 103 -2.82 -0.89 0.89
C ASP A 103 -1.94 -1.95 0.23
N LYS A 104 -1.24 -2.73 1.07
CA LYS A 104 -0.44 -3.85 0.58
C LYS A 104 -1.37 -5.00 0.23
N GLN A 105 -1.47 -5.26 -1.06
CA GLN A 105 -2.13 -6.44 -1.60
C GLN A 105 -1.12 -7.58 -1.68
N LYS A 106 -1.55 -8.80 -1.30
CA LYS A 106 -0.77 -10.00 -1.56
C LYS A 106 -0.82 -10.25 -3.06
N LYS A 107 0.35 -10.28 -3.70
CA LYS A 107 0.49 -10.61 -5.12
C LYS A 107 0.24 -12.09 -5.36
N SER A 108 -1.02 -12.52 -5.34
CA SER A 108 -1.42 -13.81 -5.88
C SER A 108 -2.04 -13.56 -7.23
N LYS A 109 -1.55 -14.23 -8.29
CA LYS A 109 -1.88 -14.10 -9.72
C LYS A 109 -3.38 -14.17 -10.09
N GLU A 110 -4.27 -14.32 -9.12
CA GLU A 110 -5.72 -14.15 -9.22
C GLU A 110 -6.09 -12.70 -8.81
N GLU A 111 -5.38 -11.70 -9.35
CA GLU A 111 -5.48 -10.27 -8.97
C GLU A 111 -6.74 -9.56 -9.52
N GLU A 112 -7.83 -10.30 -9.69
CA GLU A 112 -9.19 -9.78 -9.88
C GLU A 112 -10.14 -10.36 -8.82
N ALA A 113 -9.62 -10.76 -7.66
CA ALA A 113 -10.46 -11.18 -6.55
C ALA A 113 -11.34 -10.01 -6.10
N TYR A 114 -12.63 -10.12 -6.38
CA TYR A 114 -13.72 -9.26 -5.90
C TYR A 114 -13.52 -8.94 -4.41
N GLY A 115 -13.02 -7.73 -4.14
CA GLY A 115 -12.71 -7.27 -2.78
C GLY A 115 -11.25 -6.98 -2.46
N ALA A 116 -10.27 -7.16 -3.36
CA ALA A 116 -8.88 -6.77 -3.07
C ALA A 116 -8.71 -5.26 -2.81
N ASN A 117 -9.53 -4.43 -3.46
CA ASN A 117 -9.52 -2.96 -3.36
C ASN A 117 -10.49 -2.39 -2.30
N TYR A 118 -11.06 -3.21 -1.42
CA TYR A 118 -12.09 -2.74 -0.48
C TYR A 118 -11.61 -1.56 0.39
N PHE A 119 -10.32 -1.53 0.76
CA PHE A 119 -9.79 -0.52 1.67
C PHE A 119 -9.76 0.86 1.01
N ILE A 120 -9.29 0.93 -0.24
CA ILE A 120 -9.21 2.18 -1.02
C ILE A 120 -10.59 2.58 -1.56
N SER A 121 -11.29 1.68 -2.24
CA SER A 121 -12.49 2.02 -3.01
C SER A 121 -13.75 2.06 -2.16
N ASN A 122 -13.95 1.11 -1.25
CA ASN A 122 -15.21 0.98 -0.52
C ASN A 122 -15.16 1.62 0.86
N PHE A 123 -14.04 1.49 1.56
CA PHE A 123 -13.87 2.02 2.92
C PHE A 123 -13.44 3.48 2.90
N LEU A 124 -12.36 3.82 2.19
CA LEU A 124 -11.87 5.20 2.12
C LEU A 124 -12.55 6.04 1.03
N GLY A 125 -13.14 5.39 0.01
CA GLY A 125 -13.79 6.09 -1.10
C GLY A 125 -12.85 7.00 -1.88
N CYS A 126 -11.56 6.68 -1.93
CA CYS A 126 -10.54 7.57 -2.48
C CYS A 126 -9.99 7.10 -3.83
N SER A 127 -9.56 8.05 -4.66
CA SER A 127 -8.81 7.80 -5.90
C SER A 127 -7.32 8.00 -5.66
N ILE A 128 -6.50 7.08 -6.17
CA ILE A 128 -5.03 7.23 -6.14
C ILE A 128 -4.63 8.26 -7.20
N VAL A 129 -3.83 9.24 -6.79
CA VAL A 129 -3.16 10.17 -7.70
C VAL A 129 -1.71 9.72 -7.84
N ASN A 130 -1.22 9.63 -9.08
CA ASN A 130 0.17 9.30 -9.32
C ASN A 130 1.05 10.47 -8.89
N ASN A 131 2.01 10.20 -8.00
CA ASN A 131 3.03 11.19 -7.68
C ASN A 131 4.13 11.18 -8.77
N GLU A 132 4.90 12.27 -8.85
CA GLU A 132 5.97 12.46 -9.85
C GLU A 132 7.01 11.33 -9.84
N ARG A 133 7.34 10.83 -8.66
CA ARG A 133 8.28 9.70 -8.49
C ARG A 133 7.73 8.41 -9.11
N ASP A 134 6.46 8.11 -8.89
CA ASP A 134 5.80 6.92 -9.42
C ASP A 134 5.56 7.05 -10.92
N MET A 135 5.24 8.26 -11.42
CA MET A 135 5.19 8.55 -12.86
C MET A 135 6.53 8.28 -13.52
N THR A 136 7.61 8.82 -12.97
CA THR A 136 8.99 8.62 -13.46
C THR A 136 9.38 7.15 -13.48
N LYS A 137 9.10 6.44 -12.38
CA LYS A 137 9.41 5.00 -12.26
C LYS A 137 8.58 4.16 -13.25
N THR A 138 7.32 4.52 -13.46
CA THR A 138 6.43 3.84 -14.41
C THR A 138 6.92 4.06 -15.83
N PHE A 139 7.30 5.30 -16.19
CA PHE A 139 7.90 5.64 -17.47
C PHE A 139 9.16 4.81 -17.73
N LEU A 140 10.13 4.81 -16.80
CA LEU A 140 11.35 4.00 -16.92
C LEU A 140 11.07 2.51 -17.13
N LYS A 141 10.09 1.95 -16.40
CA LYS A 141 9.70 0.56 -16.56
C LYS A 141 9.06 0.29 -17.93
N ALA A 142 8.19 1.18 -18.39
CA ALA A 142 7.54 1.04 -19.68
C ALA A 142 8.56 1.07 -20.82
N THR A 143 9.51 2.01 -20.77
CA THR A 143 10.60 2.12 -21.75
C THR A 143 11.49 0.87 -21.75
N GLU A 144 11.88 0.36 -20.57
CA GLU A 144 12.71 -0.85 -20.49
C GLU A 144 11.96 -2.09 -21.02
N ASN A 145 10.68 -2.25 -20.66
CA ASN A 145 9.85 -3.35 -21.15
C ASN A 145 9.71 -3.29 -22.69
N TRP A 146 9.41 -2.11 -23.24
CA TRP A 146 9.32 -1.91 -24.68
C TRP A 146 10.65 -2.24 -25.37
N THR A 147 11.77 -1.73 -24.83
CA THR A 147 13.11 -1.94 -25.40
C THR A 147 13.45 -3.42 -25.46
N ARG A 148 13.22 -4.16 -24.37
CA ARG A 148 13.48 -5.61 -24.32
C ARG A 148 12.59 -6.42 -25.26
N SER A 149 11.35 -6.00 -25.48
CA SER A 149 10.41 -6.71 -26.34
C SER A 149 10.60 -6.42 -27.83
N ASN A 150 11.08 -5.23 -28.19
CA ASN A 150 11.17 -4.80 -29.60
C ASN A 150 12.60 -4.75 -30.14
N ILE A 151 13.61 -4.60 -29.28
CA ILE A 151 15.02 -4.50 -29.65
C ILE A 151 15.79 -5.68 -29.04
N VAL A 152 15.60 -6.87 -29.62
CA VAL A 152 16.16 -8.13 -29.12
C VAL A 152 17.58 -8.38 -29.64
N GLU A 153 17.84 -8.05 -30.90
CA GLU A 153 19.08 -8.42 -31.60
C GLU A 153 20.06 -7.24 -31.78
N ASP A 154 19.67 -6.03 -31.36
CA ASP A 154 20.48 -4.82 -31.50
C ASP A 154 20.79 -4.20 -30.13
N ALA A 155 21.83 -4.73 -29.49
CA ALA A 155 22.26 -4.30 -28.17
C ALA A 155 22.70 -2.82 -28.15
N ASP A 156 23.30 -2.33 -29.23
CA ASP A 156 23.77 -0.95 -29.34
C ASP A 156 22.58 0.02 -29.40
N LYS A 157 21.55 -0.30 -30.18
CA LYS A 157 20.31 0.50 -30.22
C LYS A 157 19.57 0.46 -28.89
N ALA A 158 19.52 -0.70 -28.22
CA ALA A 158 18.92 -0.80 -26.90
C ALA A 158 19.65 0.08 -25.85
N GLU A 159 20.99 0.10 -25.87
CA GLU A 159 21.76 0.90 -24.93
C GLU A 159 21.68 2.42 -25.22
N ARG A 160 21.61 2.80 -26.50
CA ARG A 160 21.32 4.19 -26.89
C ARG A 160 20.01 4.68 -26.29
N ILE A 161 18.92 3.91 -26.43
CA ILE A 161 17.61 4.26 -25.86
C ILE A 161 17.71 4.46 -24.34
N ARG A 162 18.35 3.52 -23.63
CA ARG A 162 18.53 3.63 -22.17
C ARG A 162 19.34 4.85 -21.76
N THR A 163 20.39 5.17 -22.51
CA THR A 163 21.27 6.30 -22.22
C THR A 163 20.56 7.62 -22.44
N THR A 164 19.86 7.78 -23.56
CA THR A 164 19.09 8.99 -23.88
C THR A 164 18.00 9.26 -22.83
N VAL A 165 17.25 8.22 -22.44
CA VAL A 165 16.21 8.34 -21.41
C VAL A 165 16.79 8.76 -20.06
N LYS A 166 17.93 8.17 -19.66
CA LYS A 166 18.61 8.53 -18.41
C LYS A 166 19.21 9.94 -18.45
N ALA A 167 19.71 10.39 -19.60
CA ALA A 167 20.25 11.74 -19.77
C ALA A 167 19.13 12.78 -19.64
N LYS A 168 18.04 12.60 -20.37
CA LYS A 168 16.82 13.44 -20.29
C LYS A 168 16.30 13.56 -18.86
N LEU A 169 16.17 12.43 -18.15
CA LEU A 169 15.73 12.42 -16.74
C LEU A 169 16.70 13.08 -15.75
N LYS A 170 17.95 13.34 -16.13
CA LYS A 170 18.92 14.07 -15.31
C LYS A 170 18.98 15.56 -15.64
N GLU A 171 18.72 15.91 -16.90
CA GLU A 171 18.90 17.26 -17.43
C GLU A 171 17.60 18.07 -17.42
N GLU A 172 16.44 17.41 -17.47
CA GLU A 172 15.13 18.04 -17.56
C GLU A 172 14.28 17.74 -16.31
N ASP A 173 13.69 18.78 -15.73
CA ASP A 173 12.73 18.65 -14.60
C ASP A 173 11.35 18.16 -15.06
N THR A 174 10.99 18.43 -16.32
CA THR A 174 9.70 18.05 -16.92
C THR A 174 9.93 17.42 -18.28
N ILE A 175 9.39 16.21 -18.49
CA ILE A 175 9.54 15.48 -19.75
C ILE A 175 8.22 15.44 -20.51
N ASN A 176 8.26 15.84 -21.77
CA ASN A 176 7.18 15.60 -22.72
C ASN A 176 7.34 14.19 -23.33
N ILE A 177 6.35 13.32 -23.09
CA ILE A 177 6.36 11.91 -23.53
C ILE A 177 6.32 11.81 -25.06
N ASP A 178 5.62 12.70 -25.74
CA ASP A 178 5.49 12.64 -27.21
C ASP A 178 6.80 13.02 -27.89
N GLU A 179 7.47 14.06 -27.39
CA GLU A 179 8.76 14.51 -27.91
C GLU A 179 9.84 13.46 -27.73
N ILE A 180 9.96 12.89 -26.52
CA ILE A 180 10.97 11.87 -26.24
C ILE A 180 10.68 10.58 -27.02
N SER A 181 9.42 10.23 -27.24
CA SER A 181 9.04 9.08 -28.07
C SER A 181 9.51 9.26 -29.53
N HIS A 182 9.29 10.44 -30.10
CA HIS A 182 9.76 10.77 -31.45
C HIS A 182 11.28 10.79 -31.57
N GLU A 183 12.00 11.17 -30.52
CA GLU A 183 13.47 11.17 -30.49
C GLU A 183 14.03 9.74 -30.40
N LEU A 184 13.41 8.88 -29.60
CA LEU A 184 13.90 7.52 -29.32
C LEU A 184 13.57 6.50 -30.42
N PHE A 185 12.43 6.64 -31.09
CA PHE A 185 11.86 5.61 -31.97
C PHE A 185 11.80 6.00 -33.45
N LYS A 186 12.62 6.97 -33.87
CA LYS A 186 12.90 7.20 -35.29
C LYS A 186 13.56 6.00 -35.98
#